data_AF-A0A7K1SB51-F1
#
_entry.id   AF-A0A7K1SB51-F1
#
_cell.length_a   1.000
_cell.length_b   1.000
_cell.length_c   1.000
_cell.angle_alpha   90.00
_cell.angle_beta   90.00
_cell.angle_gamma   90.00
#
_symmetry.space_group_name_H-M   'P 1'
#
loop_
_entity.id
_entity.type
_entity.pdbx_description
1 polymer ?
#
loop_
_entity_poly.entity_id
_entity_poly.type
_entity_poly.pdbx_seq_one_letter_code
_entity_poly.pdbx_strand_id
1 'polypeptide(L)'
;MDVTEKVKAQLVIVTGLVVLYFVFKSPWFLYGAVAVGVLSLAVPVVGDLIVKAWFKIAEVLGNINGKIILSVLFFVFLWPIAMLYRLTSKNPLSIKRTDEKSFYNERNHLYTKEDLEQTW
;
A
#
# COMPACT_ATOMS: atom_id res chain seq x y z
N MET A 1 5.37 -16.89 -16.62
CA MET A 1 6.53 -15.99 -16.52
C MET A 1 7.43 -16.26 -17.70
N ASP A 2 7.76 -15.24 -18.47
CA ASP A 2 8.62 -15.37 -19.65
C ASP A 2 10.02 -15.86 -19.27
N VAL A 3 10.67 -16.60 -20.16
CA VAL A 3 12.01 -17.16 -19.92
C VAL A 3 13.02 -16.04 -19.67
N THR A 4 12.91 -14.93 -20.40
CA THR A 4 13.77 -13.76 -20.25
C THR A 4 13.68 -13.17 -18.84
N GLU A 5 12.46 -13.05 -18.31
CA GLU A 5 12.24 -12.51 -16.96
C GLU A 5 12.82 -13.41 -15.88
N LYS A 6 12.79 -14.73 -16.07
CA LYS A 6 13.40 -15.67 -15.12
C LYS A 6 14.93 -15.53 -15.10
N VAL A 7 15.55 -15.44 -16.26
CA VAL A 7 17.01 -15.25 -16.39
C VAL A 7 17.42 -13.91 -15.80
N LYS A 8 16.67 -12.83 -16.05
CA LYS A 8 16.88 -11.53 -15.41
C LYS A 8 16.80 -11.64 -13.89
N ALA A 9 15.78 -12.30 -13.36
CA ALA A 9 15.62 -12.47 -11.92
C ALA A 9 16.79 -13.26 -11.29
N GLN A 10 17.24 -14.35 -11.94
CA GLN A 10 18.42 -15.10 -11.50
C GLN A 10 19.67 -14.21 -11.48
N LEU A 11 19.89 -13.43 -12.54
CA LEU A 11 21.01 -12.50 -12.62
C LEU A 11 20.94 -11.42 -11.53
N VAL A 12 19.76 -10.86 -11.27
CA VAL A 12 19.55 -9.88 -10.20
C VAL A 12 19.85 -10.49 -8.83
N ILE A 13 19.44 -11.73 -8.56
CA ILE A 13 19.73 -12.42 -7.30
C ILE A 13 21.25 -12.60 -7.12
N VAL A 14 21.94 -13.12 -8.15
CA VAL A 14 23.40 -13.31 -8.10
C VAL A 14 24.12 -11.98 -7.94
N THR A 15 23.73 -10.96 -8.70
CA THR A 15 24.32 -9.62 -8.63
C THR A 15 24.08 -8.99 -7.26
N GLY A 16 22.88 -9.13 -6.69
CA GLY A 16 22.56 -8.64 -5.35
C GLY A 16 23.43 -9.29 -4.28
N LEU A 17 23.65 -10.61 -4.34
CA LEU A 17 24.55 -11.31 -3.41
C LEU A 17 26.00 -10.83 -3.55
N VAL A 18 26.47 -10.56 -4.77
CA VAL A 18 27.81 -9.99 -5.00
C VAL A 18 27.91 -8.57 -4.43
N VAL A 19 26.90 -7.72 -4.63
CA VAL A 19 26.88 -6.38 -4.04
C VAL A 19 26.90 -6.46 -2.51
N LEU A 20 26.15 -7.39 -1.91
CA LEU A 20 26.18 -7.63 -0.46
C LEU A 20 27.57 -8.07 0.02
N TYR A 21 28.30 -8.87 -0.77
CA TYR A 21 29.70 -9.17 -0.47
C TYR A 21 30.55 -7.89 -0.39
N PHE A 22 30.40 -6.94 -1.31
CA PHE A 22 31.18 -5.70 -1.27
C PHE A 22 30.83 -4.80 -0.07
N VAL A 23 29.56 -4.78 0.35
CA VAL A 23 29.10 -3.98 1.49
C VAL A 23 29.51 -4.59 2.82
N PHE A 24 29.26 -5.89 3.01
CA PHE A 24 29.48 -6.57 4.29
C PHE A 24 30.86 -7.22 4.40
N LYS A 25 31.62 -7.33 3.29
CA LYS A 25 32.93 -8.00 3.18
C LYS A 25 32.97 -9.44 3.71
N SER A 26 31.80 -10.08 3.86
CA SER A 26 31.69 -11.44 4.36
C SER A 26 31.76 -12.44 3.21
N PRO A 27 32.70 -13.41 3.21
CA PRO A 27 32.87 -14.37 2.11
C PRO A 27 31.64 -15.27 1.91
N TRP A 28 30.77 -15.38 2.91
CA TRP A 28 29.55 -16.20 2.82
C TRP A 28 28.62 -15.77 1.69
N PHE A 29 28.52 -14.46 1.43
CA PHE A 29 27.70 -13.93 0.33
C PHE A 29 28.27 -14.29 -1.04
N LEU A 30 29.61 -14.34 -1.16
CA LEU A 30 30.27 -14.73 -2.40
C LEU A 30 30.06 -16.22 -2.69
N TYR A 31 30.21 -17.09 -1.69
CA TYR A 31 29.90 -18.52 -1.84
C TYR A 31 28.43 -18.73 -2.22
N GLY A 32 27.51 -17.99 -1.60
CA GLY A 32 26.09 -18.01 -1.94
C GLY A 32 25.82 -17.59 -3.39
N ALA A 33 26.46 -16.50 -3.86
CA ALA A 33 26.32 -16.02 -5.24
C ALA A 33 26.79 -17.06 -6.26
N VAL A 34 27.96 -17.65 -6.03
CA VAL A 34 28.52 -18.70 -6.89
C VAL A 34 27.62 -19.94 -6.87
N ALA A 35 27.19 -20.40 -5.69
CA ALA A 35 26.32 -21.56 -5.57
C ALA A 35 24.99 -21.35 -6.32
N VAL A 36 24.32 -20.22 -6.11
CA VAL A 36 23.05 -19.89 -6.77
C VAL A 36 23.24 -19.77 -8.29
N GLY A 37 24.31 -19.11 -8.74
CA GLY A 37 24.61 -18.95 -10.16
C GLY A 37 24.89 -20.29 -10.85
N VAL A 38 25.77 -21.11 -10.26
CA VAL A 38 26.12 -22.44 -10.80
C VAL A 38 24.91 -23.37 -10.78
N LEU A 39 24.15 -23.44 -9.68
CA LEU A 39 22.98 -24.30 -9.59
C LEU A 39 21.88 -23.89 -10.58
N SER A 40 21.69 -22.58 -10.81
CA SER A 40 20.70 -22.08 -11.77
C SER A 40 21.06 -22.43 -13.22
N LEU A 41 22.36 -22.45 -13.56
CA LEU A 41 22.84 -22.82 -14.89
C LEU A 41 22.91 -24.34 -15.09
N ALA A 42 23.36 -25.09 -14.09
CA ALA A 42 23.53 -26.53 -14.17
C ALA A 42 22.19 -27.28 -14.13
N VAL A 43 21.23 -26.78 -13.34
CA VAL A 43 19.93 -27.43 -13.14
C VAL A 43 18.79 -26.39 -13.29
N PRO A 44 18.23 -26.24 -14.50
CA PRO A 44 17.18 -25.24 -14.77
C PRO A 44 15.98 -25.32 -13.83
N VAL A 45 15.62 -26.54 -13.38
CA VAL A 45 14.52 -26.77 -12.43
C VAL A 45 14.78 -26.09 -11.08
N VAL A 46 16.02 -26.15 -10.57
CA VAL A 46 16.39 -25.51 -9.31
C VAL A 46 16.38 -23.99 -9.47
N GLY A 47 16.93 -23.49 -10.58
CA GLY A 47 16.89 -22.06 -10.90
C GLY A 47 15.45 -21.52 -10.98
N ASP A 48 14.52 -22.30 -11.56
CA ASP A 48 13.10 -21.95 -11.62
C ASP A 48 12.43 -21.92 -10.23
N LEU A 49 12.80 -22.86 -9.35
CA LEU A 49 12.29 -22.88 -7.97
C LEU A 49 12.79 -21.67 -7.16
N ILE A 50 14.06 -21.30 -7.33
CA ILE A 50 14.64 -20.11 -6.67
C ILE A 50 13.89 -18.86 -7.11
N VAL A 51 13.67 -18.69 -8.41
CA VAL A 51 12.90 -17.55 -8.95
C VAL A 51 11.48 -17.55 -8.40
N LYS A 52 10.79 -18.69 -8.41
CA LYS A 52 9.42 -18.78 -7.83
C LYS A 52 9.39 -18.38 -6.36
N ALA A 53 10.35 -18.85 -5.56
CA ALA A 53 10.45 -18.48 -4.16
C ALA A 53 10.70 -16.96 -3.99
N TRP A 54 11.61 -16.40 -4.79
CA TRP A 54 11.89 -14.97 -4.81
C TRP A 54 10.66 -14.12 -5.13
N PHE A 55 9.90 -14.50 -6.18
CA PHE A 55 8.67 -13.79 -6.53
C PHE A 55 7.58 -13.89 -5.47
N LYS A 56 7.48 -15.03 -4.78
CA LYS A 56 6.54 -15.17 -3.65
C LYS A 56 6.88 -14.20 -2.51
N ILE A 57 8.16 -13.99 -2.23
CA ILE A 57 8.61 -12.98 -1.26
C ILE A 57 8.25 -11.57 -1.75
N ALA A 58 8.50 -11.28 -3.03
CA ALA A 58 8.18 -9.98 -3.63
C ALA A 58 6.68 -9.69 -3.61
N GLU A 59 5.82 -10.68 -3.83
CA GLU A 59 4.36 -10.56 -3.75
C GLU A 59 3.89 -10.21 -2.34
N VAL A 60 4.43 -10.91 -1.33
CA VAL A 60 4.12 -10.61 0.08
C VAL A 60 4.57 -9.19 0.44
N LEU A 61 5.77 -8.79 0.03
CA LEU A 61 6.28 -7.43 0.22
C LEU A 61 5.41 -6.39 -0.49
N GLY A 62 4.96 -6.67 -1.72
CA GLY A 62 4.05 -5.81 -2.48
C GLY A 62 2.72 -5.60 -1.77
N ASN A 63 2.15 -6.67 -1.21
CA ASN A 63 0.90 -6.59 -0.45
C ASN A 63 1.04 -5.76 0.83
N ILE A 64 2.19 -5.82 1.49
CA ILE A 64 2.49 -5.00 2.67
C ILE A 64 2.71 -3.53 2.26
N ASN A 65 3.41 -3.29 1.15
CA ASN A 65 3.74 -1.95 0.66
C ASN A 65 2.49 -1.09 0.42
N GLY A 66 1.42 -1.66 -0.16
CA GLY A 66 0.15 -0.94 -0.33
C GLY A 66 -0.44 -0.44 0.98
N LYS A 67 -0.39 -1.26 2.04
CA LYS A 67 -0.85 -0.87 3.38
C LYS A 67 0.05 0.20 4.00
N ILE A 68 1.37 0.09 3.82
CA ILE A 68 2.33 1.07 4.31
C ILE A 68 2.07 2.43 3.66
N ILE A 69 2.00 2.48 2.32
CA ILE A 69 1.75 3.73 1.59
C ILE A 69 0.43 4.38 2.06
N LEU A 70 -0.65 3.61 2.14
CA LEU A 70 -1.93 4.14 2.59
C LEU A 70 -1.90 4.64 4.03
N SER A 71 -1.21 3.91 4.92
CA SER A 71 -1.05 4.30 6.32
C SER A 71 -0.25 5.60 6.43
N VAL A 72 0.85 5.72 5.69
CA VAL A 72 1.67 6.94 5.64
C VAL A 72 0.84 8.11 5.12
N LEU A 73 0.10 7.93 4.01
CA LEU A 73 -0.79 8.97 3.47
C LEU A 73 -1.85 9.41 4.50
N PHE A 74 -2.46 8.44 5.19
CA PHE A 74 -3.43 8.74 6.23
C PHE A 74 -2.81 9.56 7.38
N PHE A 75 -1.68 9.12 7.95
CA PHE A 75 -1.09 9.81 9.09
C PHE A 75 -0.44 11.14 8.75
N VAL A 76 0.13 11.28 7.54
CA VAL A 76 0.83 12.51 7.12
C VAL A 76 -0.13 13.57 6.58
N PHE A 77 -1.22 13.18 5.90
CA PHE A 77 -2.15 14.13 5.30
C PHE A 77 -3.52 14.12 5.95
N LEU A 78 -4.22 12.98 5.93
CA LEU A 78 -5.62 12.94 6.37
C LEU A 78 -5.80 13.21 7.85
N TRP A 79 -4.96 12.62 8.70
CA TRP A 79 -5.00 12.77 10.14
C TRP A 79 -4.78 14.22 10.61
N PRO A 80 -3.74 14.95 10.16
CA PRO A 80 -3.58 16.35 10.56
C PRO A 80 -4.69 17.24 9.99
N ILE A 81 -5.15 17.02 8.76
CA ILE A 81 -6.28 17.77 8.18
C ILE A 81 -7.55 17.54 9.03
N ALA A 82 -7.84 16.29 9.40
CA ALA A 82 -8.98 15.95 10.25
C ALA A 82 -8.84 16.55 11.64
N MET A 83 -7.63 16.60 12.21
CA MET A 83 -7.38 17.21 13.52
C MET A 83 -7.61 18.73 13.48
N LEU A 84 -7.07 19.42 12.47
CA LEU A 84 -7.31 20.84 12.21
C LEU A 84 -8.81 21.12 12.05
N TYR A 85 -9.50 20.31 11.26
CA TYR A 85 -10.95 20.43 11.06
C TYR A 85 -11.74 20.21 12.35
N ARG A 86 -11.35 19.26 13.21
CA ARG A 86 -11.99 19.04 14.52
C ARG A 86 -11.77 20.20 15.49
N LEU A 87 -10.65 20.92 15.37
CA LEU A 87 -10.38 22.09 16.19
C LEU A 87 -11.14 23.34 15.72
N THR A 88 -11.34 23.51 14.41
CA THR A 88 -11.98 24.71 13.84
C THR A 88 -13.48 24.57 13.59
N SER A 89 -13.98 23.37 13.33
CA SER A 89 -15.37 23.15 12.92
C SER A 89 -16.30 23.03 14.13
N LYS A 90 -17.12 24.07 14.36
CA LYS A 90 -18.27 24.00 15.28
C LYS A 90 -19.38 23.15 14.63
N ASN A 91 -19.35 21.84 14.89
CA ASN A 91 -20.47 20.92 14.74
C ASN A 91 -21.22 20.96 13.37
N PRO A 92 -20.53 20.67 12.25
CA PRO A 92 -21.07 20.82 10.89
C PRO A 92 -22.21 19.83 10.58
N LEU A 93 -22.33 18.76 11.36
CA LEU A 93 -23.36 17.72 11.22
C LEU A 93 -24.41 17.78 12.33
N SER A 94 -24.40 18.82 13.19
CA SER A 94 -25.33 18.94 14.33
C SER A 94 -25.32 17.72 15.26
N ILE A 95 -24.24 16.93 15.26
CA ILE A 95 -24.14 15.63 15.96
C ILE A 95 -24.11 15.83 17.47
N LYS A 96 -23.47 16.92 17.94
CA LYS A 96 -23.61 17.32 19.34
C LYS A 96 -24.95 18.04 19.54
N ARG A 97 -25.70 17.63 20.56
CA ARG A 97 -26.92 18.32 21.02
C ARG A 97 -26.61 19.80 21.24
N THR A 98 -27.29 20.65 20.48
CA THR A 98 -27.50 22.06 20.83
C THR A 98 -28.57 22.12 21.92
N ASP A 99 -28.69 23.21 22.68
CA ASP A 99 -29.72 23.43 23.73
C ASP A 99 -31.18 23.45 23.19
N GLU A 100 -31.40 23.01 21.95
CA GLU A 100 -32.67 23.00 21.27
C GLU A 100 -33.45 21.71 21.56
N LYS A 101 -34.77 21.83 21.69
CA LYS A 101 -35.67 20.73 22.08
C LYS A 101 -35.79 19.63 21.01
N SER A 102 -35.40 19.90 19.77
CA SER A 102 -35.59 19.02 18.61
C SER A 102 -34.42 19.11 17.64
N PHE A 103 -34.13 18.00 16.95
CA PHE A 103 -33.17 17.96 15.84
C PHE A 103 -33.81 18.34 14.50
N TYR A 104 -35.13 18.55 14.47
CA TYR A 104 -35.85 19.01 13.28
C TYR A 104 -35.65 20.51 13.09
N ASN A 105 -35.26 20.91 11.89
CA ASN A 105 -35.29 22.31 11.49
C ASN A 105 -36.72 22.70 11.14
N GLU A 106 -37.27 23.73 11.78
CA GLU A 106 -38.57 24.29 11.39
C GLU A 106 -38.45 24.95 10.01
N ARG A 107 -39.10 24.35 9.00
CA ARG A 107 -39.23 24.95 7.67
C ARG A 107 -40.52 25.76 7.60
N ASN A 108 -40.45 27.04 7.97
CA ASN A 108 -41.53 28.00 7.73
C ASN A 108 -41.48 28.52 6.29
N HIS A 109 -41.67 27.65 5.29
CA HIS A 109 -41.79 28.07 3.90
C HIS A 109 -43.26 28.09 3.46
N LEU A 110 -43.63 29.10 2.66
CA LEU A 110 -44.93 29.13 2.00
C LEU A 110 -44.85 28.19 0.79
N TYR A 111 -45.64 27.13 0.80
CA TYR A 111 -45.68 26.18 -0.32
C TYR A 111 -46.18 26.87 -1.59
N THR A 112 -45.38 26.80 -2.65
CA THR A 112 -45.81 27.24 -3.98
C THR A 112 -46.15 26.04 -4.86
N LYS A 113 -46.74 26.30 -6.03
CA LYS A 113 -47.18 25.24 -6.95
C LYS A 113 -46.01 24.38 -7.43
N GLU A 114 -44.85 24.99 -7.58
CA GLU A 114 -43.61 24.37 -8.04
C GLU A 114 -43.08 23.34 -7.03
N ASP A 115 -43.30 23.55 -5.72
CA ASP A 115 -42.90 22.61 -4.67
C ASP A 115 -43.71 21.30 -4.69
N LEU A 116 -44.88 21.31 -5.34
CA LEU A 116 -45.77 20.14 -5.47
C LEU A 116 -45.47 19.32 -6.74
N GLU A 117 -44.59 19.79 -7.62
CA GLU A 117 -44.20 19.06 -8.83
C GLU A 117 -43.13 18.00 -8.55
N GLN A 118 -42.34 18.14 -7.48
CA GLN A 118 -41.41 17.13 -6.99
C GLN A 118 -41.63 16.85 -5.50
N THR A 119 -42.49 15.88 -5.22
CA THR A 119 -42.91 15.49 -3.87
C THR A 119 -41.99 14.47 -3.18
N TRP A 120 -40.83 14.15 -3.77
CA TRP A 120 -39.92 13.10 -3.31
C TRP A 120 -38.59 13.64 -2.80
#